data_AF-A0A3A4XAS2-F1
#
_entry.id   AF-A0A3A4XAS2-F1
#
_cell.length_a   1.000
_cell.length_b   1.000
_cell.length_c   1.000
_cell.angle_alpha   90.00
_cell.angle_beta   90.00
_cell.angle_gamma   90.00
#
_symmetry.space_group_name_H-M   'P 1'
#
loop_
_entity.id
_entity.type
_entity.pdbx_description
1 polymer ?
#
loop_
_entity_poly.entity_id
_entity_poly.type
_entity_poly.pdbx_seq_one_letter_code
_entity_poly.pdbx_strand_id
1 'polypeptide(L)'
;MRFVRLLGFAKTKEIFSTGHYYDAERAKEMGLIDYLVSKLELEEFTFRITAEIAGNSPLAVKGIKRILCMLAQPVHLTEAQVKEAELIVAESFNSEDLKEAQAAFLEKRRPVFRGR
;
A
#
# COMPACT_ATOMS: atom_id res chain seq x y z
N MET A 1 10.71 -14.35 5.49
CA MET A 1 10.42 -13.83 6.84
C MET A 1 10.04 -12.34 6.76
N ARG A 2 8.78 -11.97 7.09
CA ARG A 2 8.26 -10.58 6.95
C ARG A 2 8.97 -9.57 7.87
N PHE A 3 9.27 -9.95 9.11
CA PHE A 3 9.97 -9.11 10.09
C PHE A 3 11.36 -8.67 9.59
N VAL A 4 12.16 -9.59 9.03
CA VAL A 4 13.50 -9.27 8.51
C VAL A 4 13.44 -8.21 7.40
N ARG A 5 12.42 -8.27 6.54
CA ARG A 5 12.24 -7.27 5.47
C ARG A 5 11.78 -5.91 6.00
N LEU A 6 10.97 -5.90 7.04
CA LEU A 6 10.39 -4.69 7.62
C LEU A 6 11.37 -3.97 8.56
N LEU A 7 12.03 -4.72 9.44
CA LEU A 7 12.83 -4.20 10.56
C LEU A 7 14.34 -4.38 10.36
N GLY A 8 14.76 -5.10 9.33
CA GLY A 8 16.14 -5.54 9.15
C GLY A 8 16.51 -6.73 10.05
N PHE A 9 17.68 -7.30 9.79
CA PHE A 9 18.14 -8.52 10.45
C PHE A 9 18.38 -8.32 11.96
N ALA A 10 19.06 -7.23 12.34
CA ALA A 10 19.46 -6.99 13.73
C ALA A 10 18.25 -6.88 14.69
N LYS A 11 17.30 -5.98 14.39
CA LYS A 11 16.08 -5.81 15.20
C LYS A 11 15.25 -7.08 15.24
N THR A 12 15.12 -7.77 14.11
CA THR A 12 14.37 -9.03 14.04
C THR A 12 14.97 -10.09 14.96
N LYS A 13 16.32 -10.22 14.97
CA LYS A 13 17.03 -11.15 15.85
C LYS A 13 16.80 -10.78 17.32
N GLU A 14 16.90 -9.50 17.68
CA GLU A 14 16.64 -9.04 19.04
C GLU A 14 15.23 -9.42 19.51
N ILE A 15 14.19 -9.07 18.75
CA ILE A 15 12.79 -9.34 19.12
C ILE A 15 12.58 -10.84 19.35
N PHE A 16 13.02 -11.69 18.41
CA PHE A 16 12.78 -13.13 18.50
C PHE A 16 13.68 -13.84 19.53
N SER A 17 14.87 -13.32 19.82
CA SER A 17 15.75 -13.88 20.85
C SER A 17 15.35 -13.46 22.26
N THR A 18 14.84 -12.24 22.44
CA THR A 18 14.52 -11.70 23.77
C THR A 18 13.08 -11.96 24.20
N GLY A 19 12.14 -12.03 23.25
CA GLY A 19 10.71 -12.15 23.56
C GLY A 19 10.14 -10.94 24.30
N HIS A 20 10.82 -9.79 24.25
CA HIS A 20 10.39 -8.60 24.97
C HIS A 20 9.08 -8.02 24.41
N TYR A 21 8.34 -7.38 25.31
CA TYR A 21 7.23 -6.51 24.94
C TYR A 21 7.77 -5.12 24.59
N TYR A 22 7.23 -4.54 23.52
CA TYR A 22 7.55 -3.20 23.08
C TYR A 22 6.28 -2.35 23.17
N ASP A 23 6.40 -1.15 23.73
CA ASP A 23 5.32 -0.17 23.69
C ASP A 23 5.11 0.39 22.27
N ALA A 24 4.06 1.17 22.10
CA ALA A 24 3.64 1.66 20.80
C ALA A 24 4.62 2.69 20.21
N GLU A 25 5.26 3.52 21.05
CA GLU A 25 6.27 4.49 20.62
C GLU A 25 7.49 3.77 20.07
N ARG A 26 7.98 2.77 20.80
CA ARG A 26 9.11 1.96 20.37
C ARG A 26 8.79 1.16 19.12
N ALA A 27 7.59 0.59 19.02
CA ALA A 27 7.13 -0.09 17.79
C ALA A 27 7.14 0.86 16.58
N LYS A 28 6.75 2.12 16.77
CA LYS A 28 6.76 3.16 15.74
C LYS A 28 8.20 3.53 15.32
N GLU A 29 9.09 3.76 16.29
CA GLU A 29 10.53 4.02 16.03
C GLU A 29 11.22 2.85 15.32
N MET A 30 10.81 1.63 15.63
CA MET A 30 11.37 0.43 15.02
C MET A 30 10.97 0.28 13.56
N GLY A 31 9.88 0.92 13.13
CA GLY A 31 9.25 0.75 11.82
C GLY A 31 8.28 -0.43 11.78
N LEU A 32 7.82 -0.93 12.93
CA LEU A 32 6.83 -2.00 12.99
C LEU A 32 5.42 -1.50 12.67
N ILE A 33 5.14 -0.24 12.98
CA ILE A 33 3.88 0.45 12.67
C ILE A 33 4.16 1.80 12.00
N ASP A 34 3.24 2.24 11.14
CA ASP A 34 3.38 3.47 10.36
C ASP A 34 2.75 4.70 11.03
N TYR A 35 1.78 4.51 11.92
CA TYR A 35 1.11 5.61 12.60
C TYR A 35 0.86 5.24 14.06
N LEU A 36 0.97 6.24 14.93
CA LEU A 36 0.63 6.14 16.33
C LEU A 36 -0.33 7.28 16.65
N VAL A 37 -1.56 6.92 17.04
CA VAL A 37 -2.64 7.86 17.39
C VAL A 37 -3.28 7.42 18.70
N SER A 38 -4.03 8.31 19.34
CA SER A 38 -4.74 7.94 20.57
C SER A 38 -5.83 6.91 20.28
N LYS A 39 -6.24 6.17 21.32
CA LYS A 39 -7.32 5.17 21.20
C LYS A 39 -8.63 5.78 20.70
N LEU A 40 -8.93 7.02 21.10
CA LEU A 40 -10.15 7.73 20.70
C LEU A 40 -10.12 8.12 19.22
N GLU A 41 -8.95 8.43 18.67
CA GLU A 41 -8.79 8.84 17.27
C GLU A 41 -8.59 7.64 16.31
N LEU A 42 -8.33 6.43 16.83
CA LEU A 42 -7.96 5.27 16.03
C LEU A 42 -8.97 4.95 14.93
N GLU A 43 -10.26 4.96 15.25
CA GLU A 43 -11.32 4.66 14.30
C GLU A 43 -11.41 5.75 13.22
N GLU A 44 -11.49 7.02 13.62
CA GLU A 44 -11.56 8.16 12.69
C GLU A 44 -10.34 8.20 11.76
N PHE A 45 -9.14 8.03 12.33
CA PHE A 45 -7.89 8.04 11.57
C PHE A 45 -7.85 6.90 10.55
N THR A 46 -8.30 5.70 10.94
CA THR A 46 -8.40 4.54 10.04
C THR A 46 -9.37 4.82 8.91
N PHE A 47 -10.58 5.32 9.21
CA PHE A 47 -11.56 5.63 8.18
C PHE A 47 -11.07 6.71 7.22
N ARG A 48 -10.41 7.75 7.72
CA ARG A 48 -9.83 8.80 6.89
C ARG A 48 -8.84 8.24 5.86
N ILE A 49 -7.86 7.43 6.29
CA ILE A 49 -6.91 6.81 5.36
C ILE A 49 -7.61 5.89 4.37
N THR A 50 -8.56 5.07 4.84
CA THR A 50 -9.28 4.17 3.93
C THR A 50 -10.14 4.93 2.93
N ALA A 51 -10.71 6.08 3.31
CA ALA A 51 -11.47 6.94 2.41
C ALA A 51 -10.57 7.60 1.35
N GLU A 52 -9.36 8.02 1.71
CA GLU A 52 -8.36 8.51 0.75
C GLU A 52 -7.99 7.42 -0.27
N ILE A 53 -7.77 6.18 0.19
CA ILE A 53 -7.47 5.05 -0.70
C ILE A 53 -8.68 4.71 -1.58
N ALA A 54 -9.88 4.63 -0.99
CA ALA A 54 -11.12 4.30 -1.69
C ALA A 54 -11.58 5.39 -2.66
N GLY A 55 -11.11 6.63 -2.50
CA GLY A 55 -11.32 7.72 -3.43
C GLY A 55 -10.51 7.63 -4.72
N ASN A 56 -9.58 6.67 -4.84
CA ASN A 56 -8.78 6.44 -6.05
C ASN A 56 -9.42 5.37 -6.95
N SER A 57 -8.94 5.27 -8.20
CA SER A 57 -9.39 4.22 -9.13
C SER A 57 -9.18 2.83 -8.52
N PRO A 58 -10.24 2.00 -8.42
CA PRO A 58 -10.13 0.63 -7.92
C PRO A 58 -9.14 -0.22 -8.73
N LEU A 59 -9.07 -0.02 -10.06
CA LEU A 59 -8.12 -0.73 -10.91
C LEU A 59 -6.68 -0.32 -10.58
N ALA A 60 -6.42 0.98 -10.46
CA ALA A 60 -5.10 1.50 -10.13
C ALA A 60 -4.61 1.01 -8.75
N VAL A 61 -5.47 1.09 -7.72
CA VAL A 61 -5.12 0.65 -6.35
C VAL A 61 -4.83 -0.85 -6.31
N LYS A 62 -5.68 -1.67 -6.95
CA LYS A 62 -5.46 -3.13 -7.04
C LYS A 62 -4.18 -3.45 -7.79
N GLY A 63 -3.95 -2.79 -8.91
CA GLY A 63 -2.78 -2.97 -9.75
C GLY A 63 -1.48 -2.63 -9.04
N ILE A 64 -1.40 -1.43 -8.43
CA ILE A 64 -0.23 -1.00 -7.66
C ILE A 64 0.05 -1.97 -6.52
N LYS A 65 -0.97 -2.39 -5.76
CA LYS A 65 -0.80 -3.37 -4.68
C LYS A 65 -0.22 -4.68 -5.20
N ARG A 66 -0.72 -5.18 -6.33
CA ARG A 66 -0.23 -6.43 -6.94
C ARG A 66 1.24 -6.32 -7.37
N ILE A 67 1.60 -5.23 -8.05
CA ILE A 67 2.97 -4.97 -8.51
C ILE A 67 3.93 -4.85 -7.32
N LEU A 68 3.57 -4.09 -6.29
CA LEU A 68 4.38 -3.96 -5.07
C LEU A 68 4.57 -5.31 -4.36
N CYS A 69 3.56 -6.17 -4.33
CA CYS A 69 3.70 -7.52 -3.77
C CYS A 69 4.68 -8.40 -4.57
N MET A 70 4.75 -8.23 -5.90
CA MET A 70 5.74 -8.93 -6.73
C MET A 70 7.15 -8.38 -6.46
N LEU A 71 7.30 -7.05 -6.40
CA LEU A 71 8.57 -6.38 -6.13
C LEU A 71 9.11 -6.62 -4.72
N ALA A 72 8.24 -6.94 -3.75
CA ALA A 72 8.63 -7.23 -2.38
C ALA A 72 9.34 -8.60 -2.20
N GLN A 73 9.44 -9.40 -3.27
CA GLN A 73 10.16 -10.67 -3.24
C GLN A 73 11.68 -10.44 -3.30
N PRO A 74 12.48 -11.30 -2.65
CA PRO A 74 13.94 -11.13 -2.59
C PRO A 74 14.66 -11.46 -3.91
N VAL A 75 13.94 -11.97 -4.90
CA VAL A 75 14.46 -12.37 -6.22
C VAL A 75 13.99 -11.37 -7.27
N HIS A 76 14.75 -11.25 -8.36
CA HIS A 76 14.31 -10.49 -9.52
C HIS A 76 12.97 -11.02 -10.05
N LEU A 77 12.17 -10.12 -10.62
CA LEU A 77 10.93 -10.49 -11.29
C LEU A 77 11.23 -11.48 -12.42
N THR A 78 10.41 -12.52 -12.53
CA THR A 78 10.43 -13.39 -13.71
C THR A 78 9.86 -12.64 -14.91
N GLU A 79 10.19 -13.07 -16.13
CA GLU A 79 9.60 -12.51 -17.36
C GLU A 79 8.07 -12.53 -17.32
N ALA A 80 7.48 -13.59 -16.75
CA ALA A 80 6.03 -13.69 -16.57
C ALA A 80 5.47 -12.61 -15.62
N GLN A 81 6.17 -12.29 -14.53
CA GLN A 81 5.76 -11.25 -13.59
C GLN A 81 5.95 -9.83 -14.18
N VAL A 82 7.01 -9.63 -14.97
CA VAL A 82 7.21 -8.37 -15.71
C VAL A 82 6.05 -8.16 -16.68
N LYS A 83 5.72 -9.18 -17.49
CA LYS A 83 4.58 -9.13 -18.41
C LYS A 83 3.25 -8.93 -17.68
N GLU A 84 3.05 -9.56 -16.52
CA GLU A 84 1.87 -9.33 -15.67
C GLU A 84 1.78 -7.86 -15.23
N ALA A 85 2.89 -7.27 -14.76
CA ALA A 85 2.93 -5.87 -14.36
C ALA A 85 2.63 -4.92 -15.53
N GLU A 86 3.19 -5.18 -16.72
CA GLU A 86 2.92 -4.41 -17.94
C GLU A 86 1.44 -4.46 -18.33
N LEU A 87 0.80 -5.64 -18.24
CA LEU A 87 -0.63 -5.79 -18.52
C LEU A 87 -1.49 -5.04 -17.51
N ILE A 88 -1.17 -5.10 -16.22
CA ILE A 88 -1.88 -4.34 -15.16
C ILE A 88 -1.80 -2.84 -15.42
N VAL A 89 -0.61 -2.35 -15.81
CA VAL A 89 -0.39 -0.95 -16.14
C VAL A 89 -1.21 -0.58 -17.38
N ALA A 90 -1.14 -1.38 -18.44
CA ALA A 90 -1.87 -1.15 -19.67
C ALA A 90 -3.40 -1.15 -19.45
N GLU A 91 -3.94 -2.06 -18.63
CA GLU A 91 -5.36 -2.09 -18.27
C GLU A 91 -5.78 -0.80 -17.57
N SER A 92 -4.98 -0.33 -16.61
CA SER A 92 -5.24 0.94 -15.90
C SER A 92 -5.21 2.13 -16.85
N PHE A 93 -4.27 2.17 -17.81
CA PHE A 93 -4.18 3.25 -18.81
C PHE A 93 -5.33 3.25 -19.83
N ASN A 94 -5.94 2.10 -20.10
CA ASN A 94 -7.04 1.98 -21.05
C ASN A 94 -8.43 2.06 -20.38
N SER A 95 -8.49 2.16 -19.06
CA SER A 95 -9.74 2.15 -18.27
C SER A 95 -10.63 3.38 -18.50
N GLU A 96 -11.94 3.22 -18.24
CA GLU A 96 -12.86 4.35 -18.11
C GLU A 96 -12.45 5.26 -16.93
N ASP A 97 -11.91 4.66 -15.86
CA ASP A 97 -11.43 5.39 -14.69
C ASP A 97 -10.34 6.43 -15.04
N LEU A 98 -9.39 6.13 -15.94
CA LEU A 98 -8.39 7.13 -16.33
C LEU A 98 -9.03 8.31 -17.08
N LYS A 99 -9.97 8.02 -17.97
CA LYS A 99 -10.70 9.07 -18.71
C LYS A 99 -11.49 9.96 -17.76
N GLU A 100 -12.15 9.35 -16.79
CA GLU A 100 -12.87 10.06 -15.72
C GLU A 100 -11.91 10.89 -14.85
N ALA A 101 -10.75 10.37 -14.48
CA ALA A 101 -9.75 11.12 -13.73
C ALA A 101 -9.31 12.38 -14.49
N GLN A 102 -9.04 12.25 -15.80
CA GLN A 102 -8.68 13.37 -16.67
C GLN A 102 -9.80 14.40 -16.79
N ALA A 103 -11.04 13.96 -17.03
CA ALA A 103 -12.21 14.82 -17.11
C ALA A 103 -12.46 15.56 -15.79
N ALA A 104 -12.48 14.85 -14.67
CA ALA A 104 -12.69 15.41 -13.34
C ALA A 104 -11.60 16.44 -12.97
N PHE A 105 -10.35 16.18 -13.35
CA PHE A 105 -9.25 17.13 -13.17
C PHE A 105 -9.45 18.42 -13.97
N LEU A 106 -9.80 18.31 -15.26
CA LEU A 106 -10.08 19.46 -16.12
C LEU A 106 -11.30 20.27 -15.63
N GLU A 107 -12.33 19.57 -15.18
CA GLU A 107 -13.59 20.15 -14.68
C GLU A 107 -13.51 20.61 -13.21
N LYS A 108 -12.37 20.40 -12.52
CA LYS A 108 -12.15 20.73 -11.10
C LYS A 108 -13.21 20.13 -10.15
N ARG A 109 -13.66 18.92 -10.46
CA ARG A 109 -14.60 18.15 -9.63
C ARG A 109 -13.95 16.89 -9.09
N ARG A 110 -14.62 16.22 -8.15
CA ARG A 110 -14.20 14.90 -7.68
C ARG A 110 -14.51 13.84 -8.74
N PRO A 111 -13.59 12.90 -9.00
CA PRO A 111 -13.84 11.80 -9.93
C PRO A 111 -14.79 10.76 -9.33
N VAL A 112 -15.52 10.05 -10.19
CA VAL A 112 -16.39 8.93 -9.84
C VAL A 112 -15.91 7.67 -10.53
N PHE A 113 -15.03 6.93 -9.85
CA PHE A 113 -14.46 5.69 -10.37
C PHE A 113 -15.43 4.52 -10.30
N ARG A 114 -15.40 3.66 -11.32
CA ARG A 114 -16.24 2.47 -11.45
C ARG A 114 -15.43 1.18 -11.54
N GLY A 115 -14.11 1.27 -11.62
CA GLY A 115 -13.22 0.11 -11.64
C GLY A 115 -13.27 -0.68 -12.95
N ARG A 116 -13.42 0.03 -14.06
CA ARG A 116 -13.45 -0.49 -15.43
C ARG A 116 -12.84 0.53 -16.38
#